data_AF-A0AAD4ZF88-F1
#
_entry.id   AF-A0AAD4ZF88-F1
#
_cell.length_a   1.000
_cell.length_b   1.000
_cell.length_c   1.000
_cell.angle_alpha   90.00
_cell.angle_beta   90.00
_cell.angle_gamma   90.00
#
_symmetry.space_group_name_H-M   'P 1'
#
loop_
_entity.id
_entity.type
_entity.pdbx_description
1 polymer ?
#
loop_
_entity_poly.entity_id
_entity_poly.type
_entity_poly.pdbx_seq_one_letter_code
_entity_poly.pdbx_strand_id
1 'polypeptide(L)' 'MVTSFDREVECIMAKREVRRKGVPRYFEYFVKWKGLPESEGNWEKEESLWKYKDIIEAFERDRSTAATRTLLD' A
#
# COMPACT_ATOMS: atom_id res chain seq x y z
N MET A 1 14.17 18.98 11.19
CA MET A 1 14.28 17.55 10.82
C MET A 1 12.90 17.10 10.42
N VAL A 2 12.63 16.87 9.13
CA VAL A 2 11.37 16.26 8.70
C VAL A 2 11.51 14.78 8.98
N THR A 3 10.79 14.28 9.97
CA THR A 3 10.79 12.84 10.24
C THR A 3 9.90 12.16 9.20
N SER A 4 10.16 10.88 8.87
CA SER A 4 9.35 10.12 7.91
C SER A 4 7.85 10.13 8.20
N PHE A 5 7.43 10.50 9.41
CA PHE A 5 6.05 10.60 9.87
C PHE A 5 5.28 11.84 9.38
N ASP A 6 5.96 12.85 8.85
CA ASP A 6 5.33 14.07 8.33
C ASP A 6 4.91 13.96 6.86
N ARG A 7 5.22 12.83 6.20
CA ARG A 7 4.95 12.64 4.77
C ARG A 7 3.52 12.17 4.58
N GLU A 8 2.77 12.89 3.73
CA GLU A 8 1.39 12.53 3.37
C GLU A 8 1.39 11.47 2.26
N VAL A 9 0.57 10.45 2.41
CA VAL A 9 0.34 9.43 1.38
C VAL A 9 -0.47 10.04 0.24
N GLU A 10 0.03 9.93 -0.99
CA GLU A 10 -0.71 10.30 -2.19
C GLU A 10 -1.62 9.16 -2.66
N CYS A 11 -1.04 7.97 -2.83
CA CYS A 11 -1.79 6.77 -3.19
C CYS A 11 -1.00 5.49 -2.86
N ILE A 12 -1.72 4.36 -2.86
CA ILE A 12 -1.13 3.03 -2.82
C ILE A 12 -0.97 2.53 -4.25
N MET A 13 0.23 2.07 -4.61
CA MET A 13 0.52 1.60 -5.97
C MET A 13 0.52 0.08 -6.08
N ALA A 14 0.90 -0.60 -5.00
CA ALA A 14 1.00 -2.05 -4.99
C ALA A 14 0.77 -2.61 -3.58
N LYS A 15 0.44 -3.90 -3.54
CA LYS A 15 0.38 -4.70 -2.31
C LYS A 15 1.21 -5.95 -2.49
N ARG A 16 1.87 -6.39 -1.42
CA ARG A 16 2.53 -7.69 -1.36
C ARG A 16 2.23 -8.40 -0.04
N GLU A 17 2.13 -9.72 -0.11
CA GLU A 17 2.11 -10.59 1.08
C GLU A 17 3.54 -10.93 1.44
N VAL A 18 3.93 -10.66 2.69
CA VAL A 18 5.26 -11.01 3.20
C VAL A 18 5.16 -12.31 3.98
N ARG A 19 5.96 -13.30 3.55
CA ARG A 19 6.08 -14.61 4.20
C ARG A 19 7.51 -14.80 4.67
N ARG A 20 7.70 -14.93 5.99
CA ARG A 20 9.01 -15.24 6.60
C ARG A 20 8.86 -16.41 7.57
N LYS A 21 9.84 -17.31 7.59
CA LYS A 21 9.80 -18.47 8.49
C LYS A 21 9.76 -18.00 9.95
N GLY A 22 8.80 -18.51 10.72
CA GLY A 22 8.65 -18.16 12.13
C GLY A 22 8.03 -16.78 12.41
N VAL A 23 7.56 -16.07 11.38
CA VAL A 23 6.83 -14.79 11.52
C VAL A 23 5.43 -14.97 10.95
N PRO A 24 4.38 -14.49 11.64
CA PRO A 24 3.05 -14.41 11.05
C PRO A 24 3.10 -13.69 9.70
N ARG A 25 2.21 -14.10 8.80
CA ARG A 25 2.08 -13.45 7.50
C ARG A 25 1.51 -12.05 7.71
N TYR A 26 1.99 -11.09 6.93
CA TYR A 26 1.47 -9.73 6.95
C TYR A 26 1.53 -9.13 5.56
N PHE A 27 0.79 -8.04 5.36
CA PHE A 27 0.78 -7.29 4.10
C PHE A 27 1.62 -6.02 4.22
N GLU A 28 2.28 -5.70 3.12
CA GLU A 28 2.92 -4.41 2.90
C GLU A 28 2.33 -3.76 1.65
N TYR A 29 2.23 -2.45 1.69
CA TYR A 29 1.74 -1.61 0.62
C TYR A 29 2.85 -0.70 0.13
N PHE A 30 3.00 -0.58 -1.19
CA PHE A 30 3.92 0.38 -1.79
C PHE A 30 3.25 1.74 -1.84
N VAL A 31 3.81 2.68 -1.08
CA VAL A 31 3.27 4.02 -0.88
C VAL A 31 3.92 4.99 -1.84
N LYS A 32 3.10 5.73 -2.60
CA LYS A 32 3.54 6.95 -3.26
C LYS A 32 3.34 8.12 -2.30
N TRP A 33 4.41 8.85 -2.03
CA TRP A 33 4.38 10.02 -1.15
C TRP A 33 4.01 11.28 -1.92
N LYS A 34 3.16 12.13 -1.33
CA LYS A 34 2.71 13.36 -1.97
C LYS A 34 3.88 14.32 -2.21
N GLY A 35 3.96 14.82 -3.44
CA GLY A 35 4.99 15.78 -3.83
C GLY A 35 6.40 15.19 -3.96
N LEU A 36 6.54 13.87 -3.87
CA LEU A 36 7.78 13.16 -4.12
C LEU A 36 7.66 12.28 -5.38
N PRO A 37 8.78 12.03 -6.08
CA PRO A 37 8.78 11.09 -7.17
C PRO A 37 8.52 9.66 -6.66
N GLU A 38 8.03 8.79 -7.54
CA GLU A 38 7.75 7.38 -7.23
C GLU A 38 8.99 6.63 -6.71
N SER A 39 10.20 7.06 -7.11
CA SER A 39 11.46 6.50 -6.64
C SER A 39 11.69 6.65 -5.13
N GLU A 40 11.03 7.62 -4.49
CA GLU A 40 11.04 7.80 -3.04
C GLU A 40 9.96 6.97 -2.33
N GLY A 41 9.11 6.29 -3.10
CA GLY A 41 8.11 5.36 -2.59
C GLY A 41 8.75 4.19 -1.85
N ASN A 42 8.06 3.70 -0.82
CA ASN A 42 8.57 2.62 0.01
C ASN A 42 7.46 1.61 0.36
N TRP A 43 7.86 0.47 0.91
CA TRP A 43 6.94 -0.55 1.40
C TRP A 43 6.66 -0.31 2.89
N GLU A 44 5.43 0.06 3.21
CA GLU A 44 4.97 0.21 4.59
C GLU A 44 4.03 -0.93 4.96
N LYS A 45 4.08 -1.34 6.24
CA LYS A 45 3.13 -2.32 6.77
C LYS A 45 1.73 -1.71 6.82
N GLU A 46 0.71 -2.56 6.70
CA GLU A 46 -0.68 -2.15 6.91
C GLU A 46 -0.87 -1.43 8.26
N GLU A 47 -0.23 -1.95 9.31
CA GLU A 47 -0.26 -1.38 10.66
C GLU A 47 0.35 0.03 10.74
N SER A 48 1.40 0.31 9.96
CA SER A 48 2.04 1.63 9.89
C SER A 48 1.15 2.67 9.21
N LEU A 49 0.25 2.23 8.32
CA LEU A 49 -0.65 3.07 7.54
C LEU A 49 -2.03 3.24 8.17
N TRP A 50 -2.15 3.03 9.48
CA TRP A 50 -3.43 3.07 10.21
C TRP A 50 -4.24 4.36 10.02
N LYS A 51 -3.58 5.49 9.73
CA LYS A 51 -4.22 6.79 9.45
C LYS A 51 -4.79 6.89 8.02
N TYR A 52 -4.33 6.06 7.09
CA TYR A 52 -4.64 6.11 5.66
C TYR A 52 -5.50 4.93 5.20
N LYS A 53 -6.34 4.39 6.09
CA LYS A 53 -7.20 3.23 5.80
C LYS A 53 -8.10 3.46 4.59
N ASP A 54 -8.67 4.65 4.44
CA ASP A 54 -9.54 4.99 3.30
C ASP A 54 -8.81 4.84 1.96
N ILE A 55 -7.51 5.17 1.91
CA ILE A 55 -6.68 5.05 0.70
C ILE A 55 -6.41 3.58 0.38
N ILE A 56 -6.13 2.76 1.42
CA ILE A 56 -5.95 1.32 1.26
C ILE A 56 -7.24 0.67 0.76
N GLU A 57 -8.39 1.00 1.36
CA GLU A 57 -9.68 0.45 0.95
C GLU A 57 -10.05 0.82 -0.48
N ALA A 58 -9.75 2.06 -0.91
CA ALA A 58 -9.94 2.47 -2.30
C ALA A 58 -9.08 1.61 -3.25
N PHE A 59 -7.80 1.40 -2.92
CA PHE A 59 -6.89 0.55 -3.70
C PHE A 59 -7.39 -0.90 -3.78
N GLU A 60 -7.84 -1.48 -2.67
CA GLU A 60 -8.37 -2.85 -2.63
C GLU A 60 -9.65 -3.00 -3.47
N ARG A 61 -10.53 -2.00 -3.43
CA ARG A 61 -11.78 -1.98 -4.22
C ARG A 61 -11.48 -1.99 -5.72
N ASP A 62 -10.54 -1.17 -6.15
CA ASP A 62 -10.14 -1.10 -7.57
C ASP A 62 -9.46 -2.39 -8.03
N ARG A 63 -8.58 -2.97 -7.21
CA ARG A 63 -7.92 -4.25 -7.52
C ARG A 63 -8.88 -5.44 -7.51
N SER A 64 -9.86 -5.44 -6.61
CA SER A 64 -10.91 -6.46 -6.58
C SER A 64 -11.77 -6.40 -7.85
N THR A 65 -12.08 -5.21 -8.32
CA THR A 65 -12.84 -5.00 -9.57
C THR A 65 -12.05 -5.39 -10.82
N ALA A 66 -10.72 -5.22 -10.81
CA ALA A 66 -9.85 -5.68 -11.88
C ALA A 66 -9.74 -7.22 -11.93
N ALA A 67 -9.74 -7.89 -10.77
CA ALA A 67 -9.71 -9.35 -10.70
C ALA A 67 -10.98 -10.00 -11.28
N THR A 68 -12.15 -9.38 -11.12
CA THR A 68 -13.41 -9.88 -11.72
C THR A 68 -13.48 -9.68 -13.24
N ARG A 69 -12.81 -8.67 -13.81
CA ARG A 69 -12.77 -8.47 -15.26
C ARG A 69 -11.98 -9.55 -16.00
N THR A 70 -10.99 -10.16 -15.36
CA THR A 70 -10.12 -11.16 -16.01
C THR A 70 -10.76 -12.56 -16.06
N LEU A 71 -11.86 -12.79 -15.34
CA LEU A 71 -12.56 -14.09 -15.33
C LEU A 71 -13.75 -14.16 -16.30
N LEU A 72 -13.91 -13.17 -17.17
CA LEU A 72 -15.02 -13.08 -18.13
C LEU A 72 -14.55 -12.96 -19.59
N ASP A 73 -13.24 -13.09 -19.87
CA ASP A 73 -12.67 -13.15 -21.23
C ASP A 73 -12.23 -14.58 -21.60
#